data_AF-A0A533TV55-F1
#
_entry.id   AF-A0A533TV55-F1
#
_cell.length_a   1.000
_cell.length_b   1.000
_cell.length_c   1.000
_cell.angle_alpha   90.00
_cell.angle_beta   90.00
_cell.angle_gamma   90.00
#
_symmetry.space_group_name_H-M   'P 1'
#
loop_
_entity.id
_entity.type
_entity.pdbx_description
1 polymer ?
#
loop_
_entity_poly.entity_id
_entity_poly.type
_entity_poly.pdbx_seq_one_letter_code
_entity_poly.pdbx_strand_id
1 'polypeptide(L)'
;MTEHAADELIDFVLLDEAAKKLFGYYVYRKFRLYLSSITTTLNLQYQEGLSEGLTRPTAKGRSMLFDFRSLDFNVLIEIIGVYMYVLSCHKSANWQLLHRYNGKQVLYLRGYDFEAAFATGGGMAAGLSTMDTEGFTLKLPSLLQRHLFKVLSPREVDWETVTAERYYNDFDALIQWINQRPAAVYLNALHWKEGLLELVPRMDHYIVYVSSLTESALWELDQLNTDQRRDRVTVVFDEKAIAKKESQLAMQSAMAGRLGKAVWTKQGCPPSLTAVQVREGLADVFKVMTPDEFEANIEDVRRHIDASNAELKPGERETWLDFEFYPSVQDTDLTRLHEMSGTLEKLVEAGWSGSIDFLPLYVAQLQLRICMTLLLGDHAATGRTLAAYSAVTQSAYDYYSQTGERTVDLSEEDRDILLAMLDSHVALSDYAGRRLLACGRSHEFMDQSEKANAAWDEIFDATRLNADKVFTGNQRPPD
;
A
#
# COMPACT_ATOMS: atom_id res chain seq x y z
N MET A 1 -19.84 17.92 -7.54
CA MET A 1 -20.80 17.43 -8.54
C MET A 1 -21.92 16.70 -7.80
N THR A 2 -23.16 17.18 -7.92
CA THR A 2 -24.38 16.46 -7.50
C THR A 2 -25.50 16.81 -8.48
N GLU A 3 -25.65 15.99 -9.51
CA GLU A 3 -26.90 15.46 -10.11
C GLU A 3 -26.68 15.06 -11.58
N HIS A 4 -26.74 13.74 -11.79
CA HIS A 4 -27.08 12.98 -13.00
C HIS A 4 -26.24 13.14 -14.28
N ALA A 5 -25.38 12.15 -14.51
CA ALA A 5 -25.23 11.52 -15.81
C ALA A 5 -25.10 10.00 -15.62
N ALA A 6 -25.93 9.22 -16.30
CA ALA A 6 -25.88 7.75 -16.32
C ALA A 6 -24.73 7.21 -17.20
N ASP A 7 -23.60 7.92 -17.26
CA ASP A 7 -22.47 7.68 -18.18
C ASP A 7 -21.12 8.17 -17.58
N GLU A 8 -20.98 8.18 -16.25
CA GLU A 8 -19.68 8.48 -15.63
C GLU A 8 -18.74 7.29 -15.84
N LEU A 9 -17.80 7.46 -16.78
CA LEU A 9 -16.70 6.53 -17.07
C LEU A 9 -15.93 6.08 -15.81
N ILE A 10 -15.93 6.93 -14.79
CA ILE A 10 -15.29 6.70 -13.49
C ILE A 10 -16.25 7.08 -12.36
N ASP A 11 -16.52 6.12 -11.49
CA ASP A 11 -17.23 6.34 -10.23
C ASP A 11 -16.23 6.73 -9.12
N PHE A 12 -16.02 8.04 -8.94
CA PHE A 12 -15.11 8.57 -7.91
C PHE A 12 -15.57 8.27 -6.48
N VAL A 13 -16.88 8.08 -6.26
CA VAL A 13 -17.42 7.70 -4.95
C VAL A 13 -17.03 6.26 -4.64
N LEU A 14 -17.19 5.35 -5.60
CA LEU A 14 -16.75 3.98 -5.47
C LEU A 14 -15.23 3.89 -5.24
N LEU A 15 -14.42 4.70 -5.93
CA LEU A 15 -12.97 4.74 -5.70
C LEU A 15 -12.60 5.17 -4.27
N ASP A 16 -13.23 6.22 -3.74
CA ASP A 16 -13.00 6.66 -2.35
C ASP A 16 -13.46 5.61 -1.33
N GLU A 17 -14.62 4.98 -1.55
CA GLU A 17 -15.11 3.90 -0.70
C GLU A 17 -14.21 2.65 -0.77
N ALA A 18 -13.72 2.30 -1.95
CA ALA A 18 -12.79 1.19 -2.15
C ALA A 18 -11.45 1.47 -1.47
N ALA A 19 -10.90 2.67 -1.61
CA ALA A 19 -9.66 3.07 -0.95
C ALA A 19 -9.75 2.95 0.59
N LYS A 20 -10.93 3.21 1.19
CA LYS A 20 -11.13 2.98 2.63
C LYS A 20 -10.89 1.52 2.98
N LYS A 21 -11.37 0.59 2.14
CA LYS A 21 -11.31 -0.86 2.39
C LYS A 21 -10.00 -1.51 1.95
N LEU A 22 -8.96 -0.73 1.67
CA LEU A 22 -7.63 -1.20 1.30
C LEU A 22 -6.82 -1.58 2.56
N PHE A 23 -6.08 -0.66 3.21
CA PHE A 23 -5.22 -0.95 4.38
C PHE A 23 -5.27 0.08 5.51
N GLY A 24 -6.37 0.10 6.27
CA GLY A 24 -6.47 1.01 7.42
C GLY A 24 -6.44 2.48 7.00
N TYR A 25 -6.28 3.38 7.98
CA TYR A 25 -6.53 4.81 7.75
C TYR A 25 -5.41 5.53 7.01
N TYR A 26 -4.14 5.29 7.33
CA TYR A 26 -3.03 6.00 6.71
C TYR A 26 -2.90 5.67 5.23
N VAL A 27 -3.02 4.39 4.84
CA VAL A 27 -3.04 4.01 3.42
C VAL A 27 -4.21 4.66 2.70
N TYR A 28 -5.42 4.60 3.28
CA TYR A 28 -6.57 5.33 2.76
C TYR A 28 -6.29 6.83 2.59
N ARG A 29 -5.65 7.48 3.57
CA ARG A 29 -5.30 8.90 3.49
C ARG A 29 -4.39 9.18 2.29
N LYS A 30 -3.38 8.35 2.02
CA LYS A 30 -2.48 8.55 0.87
C LYS A 30 -3.21 8.39 -0.46
N PHE A 31 -4.00 7.32 -0.62
CA PHE A 31 -4.84 7.12 -1.81
C PHE A 31 -5.85 8.26 -1.99
N ARG A 32 -6.50 8.70 -0.92
CA ARG A 32 -7.46 9.81 -0.94
C ARG A 32 -6.79 11.13 -1.31
N LEU A 33 -5.61 11.45 -0.77
CA LEU A 33 -4.88 12.66 -1.13
C LEU A 33 -4.56 12.68 -2.62
N TYR A 34 -4.11 11.56 -3.17
CA TYR A 34 -3.84 11.45 -4.62
C TYR A 34 -5.11 11.58 -5.45
N LEU A 35 -6.17 10.87 -5.08
CA LEU A 35 -7.46 10.97 -5.75
C LEU A 35 -8.05 12.40 -5.67
N SER A 36 -7.86 13.08 -4.54
CA SER A 36 -8.32 14.47 -4.35
C SER A 36 -7.53 15.45 -5.21
N SER A 37 -6.22 15.24 -5.36
CA SER A 37 -5.37 16.03 -6.26
C SER A 37 -5.87 15.90 -7.70
N ILE A 38 -6.01 14.67 -8.20
CA ILE A 38 -6.54 14.37 -9.55
C ILE A 38 -7.94 14.99 -9.76
N THR A 39 -8.84 14.79 -8.79
CA THR A 39 -10.22 15.30 -8.85
C THR A 39 -10.24 16.83 -8.85
N THR A 40 -9.33 17.48 -8.11
CA THR A 40 -9.21 18.95 -8.10
C THR A 40 -8.76 19.45 -9.47
N THR A 41 -7.73 18.84 -10.05
CA THR A 41 -7.25 19.18 -11.40
C THR A 41 -8.34 19.03 -12.45
N LEU A 42 -9.06 17.90 -12.46
CA LEU A 42 -10.16 17.66 -13.40
C LEU A 42 -11.30 18.68 -13.24
N ASN A 43 -11.65 19.03 -12.00
CA ASN A 43 -12.67 20.04 -11.73
C ASN A 43 -12.23 21.43 -12.19
N LEU A 44 -10.96 21.80 -11.99
CA LEU A 44 -10.42 23.07 -12.48
C LEU A 44 -10.45 23.12 -14.02
N GLN A 45 -10.02 22.05 -14.69
CA GLN A 45 -10.07 21.96 -16.16
C GLN A 45 -11.51 22.09 -16.68
N TYR A 46 -12.47 21.46 -16.01
CA TYR A 46 -13.89 21.60 -16.35
C TYR A 46 -14.42 23.02 -16.12
N GLN A 47 -14.16 23.61 -14.94
CA GLN A 47 -14.61 24.96 -14.59
C GLN A 47 -14.01 26.04 -15.49
N GLU A 48 -12.77 25.85 -15.94
CA GLU A 48 -12.09 26.74 -16.88
C GLU A 48 -12.52 26.52 -18.34
N GLY A 49 -13.41 25.54 -18.59
CA GLY A 49 -13.90 25.19 -19.93
C GLY A 49 -12.84 24.57 -20.83
N LEU A 50 -11.84 23.89 -20.26
CA LEU A 50 -10.79 23.18 -20.99
C LEU A 50 -11.23 21.78 -21.43
N SER A 51 -12.15 21.16 -20.69
CA SER A 51 -12.70 19.84 -20.99
C SER A 51 -14.18 19.73 -20.63
N GLU A 52 -14.89 18.88 -21.36
CA GLU A 52 -16.24 18.42 -21.07
C GLU A 52 -16.16 16.99 -20.51
N GLY A 53 -15.83 16.88 -19.23
CA GLY A 53 -15.62 15.59 -18.56
C GLY A 53 -14.27 14.95 -18.88
N LEU A 54 -14.19 13.62 -18.76
CA LEU A 54 -12.94 12.85 -18.79
C LEU A 54 -12.41 12.54 -20.20
N THR A 55 -13.20 12.73 -21.27
CA THR A 55 -12.84 12.25 -22.60
C THR A 55 -12.93 13.30 -23.71
N ARG A 56 -13.47 14.49 -23.42
CA ARG A 56 -13.77 15.50 -24.45
C ARG A 56 -13.01 16.81 -24.18
N PRO A 57 -11.90 17.06 -24.87
CA PRO A 57 -11.23 18.36 -24.80
C PRO A 57 -11.99 19.43 -25.59
N THR A 58 -12.06 20.65 -25.06
CA THR A 58 -12.61 21.81 -25.79
C THR A 58 -11.56 22.46 -26.68
N ALA A 59 -11.96 23.40 -27.53
CA ALA A 59 -11.01 24.21 -28.32
C ALA A 59 -10.02 24.98 -27.42
N LYS A 60 -10.48 25.47 -26.26
CA LYS A 60 -9.63 26.13 -25.27
C LYS A 60 -8.64 25.14 -24.65
N GLY A 61 -9.09 23.93 -24.30
CA GLY A 61 -8.22 22.86 -23.82
C GLY A 61 -7.11 22.52 -24.80
N ARG A 62 -7.45 22.31 -26.08
CA ARG A 62 -6.48 22.00 -27.15
C ARG A 62 -5.38 23.06 -27.32
N SER A 63 -5.63 24.31 -26.91
CA SER A 63 -4.65 25.40 -26.95
C SER A 63 -3.71 25.45 -25.73
N MET A 64 -4.05 24.77 -24.64
CA MET A 64 -3.23 24.72 -23.43
C MET A 64 -2.17 23.61 -23.58
N LEU A 65 -0.89 24.00 -23.52
CA LEU A 65 0.23 23.09 -23.69
C LEU A 65 0.40 22.14 -22.50
N PHE A 66 0.36 22.67 -21.28
CA PHE A 66 0.62 21.90 -20.07
C PHE A 66 -0.02 22.57 -18.85
N ASP A 67 -0.48 21.78 -17.89
CA ASP A 67 -1.04 22.27 -16.62
C ASP A 67 -0.19 21.78 -15.45
N PHE A 68 0.72 22.63 -14.99
CA PHE A 68 1.60 22.32 -13.86
C PHE A 68 0.84 22.08 -12.55
N ARG A 69 -0.41 22.57 -12.41
CA ARG A 69 -1.25 22.32 -11.23
C ARG A 69 -1.74 20.87 -11.14
N SER A 70 -1.55 20.09 -12.20
CA SER A 70 -1.81 18.65 -12.20
C SER A 70 -0.70 17.84 -11.50
N LEU A 71 0.44 18.46 -11.22
CA LEU A 71 1.60 17.78 -10.66
C LEU A 71 1.70 18.01 -9.16
N ASP A 72 1.74 16.91 -8.40
CA ASP A 72 2.05 16.91 -6.98
C ASP A 72 3.01 15.76 -6.69
N PHE A 73 4.30 16.10 -6.61
CA PHE A 73 5.38 15.15 -6.38
C PHE A 73 5.23 14.45 -5.03
N ASN A 74 4.90 15.20 -3.99
CA ASN A 74 4.79 14.69 -2.62
C ASN A 74 3.66 13.67 -2.52
N VAL A 75 2.53 13.93 -3.19
CA VAL A 75 1.44 12.98 -3.15
C VAL A 75 1.76 11.76 -4.03
N LEU A 76 2.37 11.92 -5.21
CA LEU A 76 2.74 10.80 -6.09
C LEU A 76 3.71 9.82 -5.42
N ILE A 77 4.77 10.35 -4.79
CA ILE A 77 5.79 9.52 -4.15
C ILE A 77 5.24 8.74 -2.95
N GLU A 78 4.29 9.32 -2.22
CA GLU A 78 3.68 8.67 -1.06
C GLU A 78 2.85 7.45 -1.45
N ILE A 79 2.00 7.53 -2.49
CA ILE A 79 1.20 6.38 -2.94
C ILE A 79 2.10 5.28 -3.54
N ILE A 80 3.10 5.63 -4.35
CA ILE A 80 4.05 4.66 -4.90
C ILE A 80 4.84 4.00 -3.77
N GLY A 81 5.33 4.79 -2.81
CA GLY A 81 6.11 4.31 -1.68
C GLY A 81 5.35 3.35 -0.77
N VAL A 82 4.08 3.65 -0.45
CA VAL A 82 3.22 2.74 0.31
C VAL A 82 3.07 1.40 -0.39
N TYR A 83 2.75 1.41 -1.68
CA TYR A 83 2.59 0.18 -2.44
C TYR A 83 3.90 -0.62 -2.53
N MET A 84 5.01 0.06 -2.86
CA MET A 84 6.34 -0.56 -2.95
C MET A 84 6.78 -1.17 -1.63
N TYR A 85 6.51 -0.52 -0.49
CA TYR A 85 6.78 -1.08 0.83
C TYR A 85 6.01 -2.40 1.04
N VAL A 86 4.69 -2.40 0.84
CA VAL A 86 3.85 -3.58 1.09
C VAL A 86 4.23 -4.73 0.16
N LEU A 87 4.44 -4.45 -1.13
CA LEU A 87 4.89 -5.44 -2.12
C LEU A 87 6.26 -6.00 -1.77
N SER A 88 7.22 -5.16 -1.38
CA SER A 88 8.58 -5.59 -1.03
C SER A 88 8.62 -6.44 0.24
N CYS A 89 7.83 -6.09 1.26
CA CYS A 89 7.65 -6.93 2.45
C CYS A 89 7.15 -8.33 2.06
N HIS A 90 6.06 -8.39 1.29
CA HIS A 90 5.46 -9.67 0.90
C HIS A 90 6.41 -10.50 0.01
N LYS A 91 7.12 -9.86 -0.94
CA LYS A 91 8.16 -10.55 -1.74
C LYS A 91 9.32 -11.06 -0.89
N SER A 92 9.79 -10.28 0.07
CA SER A 92 10.84 -10.72 1.00
C SER A 92 10.39 -11.93 1.82
N ALA A 93 9.14 -11.93 2.29
CA ALA A 93 8.56 -13.07 2.99
C ALA A 93 8.44 -14.30 2.09
N ASN A 94 7.93 -14.17 0.87
CA ASN A 94 7.86 -15.27 -0.09
C ASN A 94 9.25 -15.82 -0.46
N TRP A 95 10.25 -14.94 -0.58
CA TRP A 95 11.63 -15.38 -0.80
C TRP A 95 12.08 -16.30 0.34
N GLN A 96 11.83 -15.93 1.60
CA GLN A 96 12.17 -16.75 2.76
C GLN A 96 11.35 -18.04 2.87
N LEU A 97 10.08 -18.03 2.42
CA LEU A 97 9.24 -19.23 2.41
C LEU A 97 9.72 -20.24 1.36
N LEU A 98 10.08 -19.78 0.17
CA LEU A 98 10.48 -20.63 -0.96
C LEU A 98 11.89 -21.21 -0.83
N HIS A 99 12.78 -20.53 -0.12
CA HIS A 99 14.16 -20.99 0.03
C HIS A 99 14.28 -21.90 1.25
N ARG A 100 14.76 -23.12 0.99
CA ARG A 100 14.99 -24.12 2.03
C ARG A 100 15.86 -23.54 3.15
N TYR A 101 15.29 -23.52 4.34
CA TYR A 101 15.96 -23.10 5.56
C TYR A 101 16.07 -24.28 6.52
N ASN A 102 17.28 -24.55 7.02
CA ASN A 102 17.55 -25.67 7.92
C ASN A 102 17.28 -25.32 9.40
N GLY A 103 17.05 -24.05 9.73
CA GLY A 103 16.66 -23.64 11.08
C GLY A 103 15.14 -23.69 11.27
N LYS A 104 14.68 -23.11 12.40
CA LYS A 104 13.26 -23.03 12.76
C LYS A 104 12.60 -21.75 12.25
N GLN A 105 11.39 -21.89 11.73
CA GLN A 105 10.52 -20.80 11.30
C GLN A 105 9.48 -20.54 12.38
N VAL A 106 9.40 -19.29 12.84
CA VAL A 106 8.46 -18.87 13.89
C VAL A 106 7.42 -17.94 13.27
N LEU A 107 6.14 -18.18 13.56
CA LEU A 107 5.07 -17.26 13.18
C LEU A 107 4.63 -16.43 14.38
N TYR A 108 4.74 -15.12 14.22
CA TYR A 108 4.27 -14.12 15.18
C TYR A 108 2.86 -13.66 14.82
N LEU A 109 1.95 -13.81 15.78
CA LEU A 109 0.53 -13.51 15.67
C LEU A 109 0.11 -12.52 16.76
N ARG A 110 -0.88 -11.69 16.47
CA ARG A 110 -1.35 -10.61 17.37
C ARG A 110 -2.85 -10.31 17.22
N GLY A 111 -3.53 -11.01 16.32
CA GLY A 111 -4.83 -10.62 15.80
C GLY A 111 -4.68 -9.76 14.55
N TYR A 112 -5.40 -10.16 13.50
CA TYR A 112 -5.54 -9.41 12.26
C TYR A 112 -6.40 -8.14 12.39
N ASP A 113 -7.27 -8.03 13.41
CA ASP A 113 -8.27 -6.96 13.50
C ASP A 113 -7.69 -5.56 13.76
N PHE A 114 -8.46 -4.61 13.27
CA PHE A 114 -8.30 -3.16 13.39
C PHE A 114 -8.51 -2.67 14.83
N GLU A 115 -7.54 -1.95 15.39
CA GLU A 115 -7.86 -0.98 16.45
C GLU A 115 -8.41 0.29 15.77
N ALA A 116 -9.53 0.81 16.28
CA ALA A 116 -10.31 1.86 15.61
C ALA A 116 -9.46 3.09 15.22
N ALA A 117 -9.71 3.61 14.02
CA ALA A 117 -9.10 4.82 13.50
C ALA A 117 -10.19 5.84 13.13
N PHE A 118 -10.10 7.04 13.70
CA PHE A 118 -11.06 8.12 13.48
C PHE A 118 -10.42 9.24 12.65
N ALA A 119 -11.14 9.75 11.66
CA ALA A 119 -10.80 11.01 11.02
C ALA A 119 -11.17 12.15 11.96
N THR A 120 -10.21 12.68 12.70
CA THR A 120 -10.36 13.98 13.35
C THR A 120 -10.09 15.04 12.28
N GLY A 121 -11.01 15.99 12.06
CA GLY A 121 -10.91 16.97 10.98
C GLY A 121 -9.51 17.61 10.86
N GLY A 122 -9.11 17.96 9.63
CA GLY A 122 -7.75 18.47 9.35
C GLY A 122 -6.72 17.41 8.98
N GLY A 123 -7.14 16.17 8.67
CA GLY A 123 -6.26 15.11 8.14
C GLY A 123 -5.55 14.27 9.21
N MET A 124 -5.89 14.45 10.49
CA MET A 124 -5.31 13.69 11.60
C MET A 124 -6.13 12.43 11.88
N ALA A 125 -5.48 11.27 11.87
CA ALA A 125 -6.04 10.04 12.42
C ALA A 125 -5.84 10.00 13.93
N ALA A 126 -6.88 9.70 14.68
CA ALA A 126 -6.69 9.14 16.02
C ALA A 126 -6.77 7.61 15.91
N GLY A 127 -5.62 6.96 15.73
CA GLY A 127 -5.46 5.53 15.96
C GLY A 127 -4.85 5.32 17.34
N LEU A 128 -5.52 4.58 18.22
CA LEU A 128 -4.90 4.25 19.50
C LEU A 128 -3.85 3.18 19.24
N SER A 129 -2.60 3.43 19.62
CA SER A 129 -1.59 2.39 19.74
C SER A 129 -0.82 2.58 21.02
N THR A 130 -0.68 1.48 21.76
CA THR A 130 0.26 1.42 22.85
C THR A 130 1.63 1.15 22.25
N MET A 131 2.53 2.14 22.33
CA MET A 131 3.98 2.04 21.98
C MET A 131 4.63 0.77 22.55
N ASP A 132 4.06 0.26 23.64
CA ASP A 132 4.43 -0.97 24.33
C ASP A 132 4.51 -2.19 23.39
N THR A 133 3.61 -2.29 22.39
CA THR A 133 3.61 -3.46 21.50
C THR A 133 4.63 -3.39 20.36
N GLU A 134 4.92 -2.18 19.89
CA GLU A 134 5.92 -1.95 18.86
C GLU A 134 7.32 -2.27 19.41
N GLY A 135 7.59 -1.84 20.64
CA GLY A 135 8.83 -2.17 21.35
C GLY A 135 9.09 -3.68 21.46
N PHE A 136 8.07 -4.46 21.81
CA PHE A 136 8.20 -5.93 21.86
C PHE A 136 8.50 -6.53 20.48
N THR A 137 7.71 -6.13 19.46
CA THR A 137 7.84 -6.65 18.09
C THR A 137 9.23 -6.39 17.50
N LEU A 138 9.82 -5.21 17.74
CA LEU A 138 11.14 -4.85 17.24
C LEU A 138 12.28 -5.63 17.91
N LYS A 139 12.10 -6.08 19.16
CA LYS A 139 13.09 -6.91 19.87
C LYS A 139 13.04 -8.38 19.45
N LEU A 140 11.90 -8.88 18.97
CA LEU A 140 11.72 -10.31 18.70
C LEU A 140 12.79 -10.94 17.81
N PRO A 141 13.23 -10.33 16.68
CA PRO A 141 14.29 -10.91 15.85
C PRO A 141 15.59 -11.18 16.63
N SER A 142 16.03 -10.22 17.44
CA SER A 142 17.28 -10.33 18.20
C SER A 142 17.14 -11.29 19.39
N LEU A 143 15.96 -11.31 20.02
CA LEU A 143 15.62 -12.25 21.08
C LEU A 143 15.53 -13.68 20.57
N LEU A 144 14.91 -13.93 19.42
CA LEU A 144 14.67 -15.30 18.94
C LEU A 144 15.87 -15.90 18.20
N GLN A 145 16.61 -15.10 17.42
CA GLN A 145 17.69 -15.59 16.55
C GLN A 145 17.25 -16.74 15.64
N ARG A 146 16.03 -16.63 15.11
CA ARG A 146 15.35 -17.58 14.20
C ARG A 146 14.61 -16.79 13.12
N HIS A 147 14.25 -17.46 12.02
CA HIS A 147 13.41 -16.84 11.00
C HIS A 147 12.04 -16.52 11.60
N LEU A 148 11.64 -15.25 11.50
CA LEU A 148 10.41 -14.75 12.08
C LEU A 148 9.51 -14.25 10.97
N PHE A 149 8.36 -14.89 10.82
CA PHE A 149 7.28 -14.48 9.93
C PHE A 149 6.22 -13.74 10.74
N LYS A 150 5.63 -12.72 10.14
CA LYS A 150 4.56 -11.94 10.75
C LYS A 150 3.51 -11.64 9.70
N VAL A 151 2.24 -11.84 10.03
CA VAL A 151 1.13 -11.31 9.22
C VAL A 151 0.94 -9.84 9.58
N LEU A 152 1.02 -8.95 8.60
CA LEU A 152 0.76 -7.53 8.80
C LEU A 152 -0.75 -7.30 8.87
N SER A 153 -1.24 -6.93 10.06
CA SER A 153 -2.57 -6.36 10.17
C SER A 153 -2.63 -4.99 9.46
N PRO A 154 -3.80 -4.53 9.00
CA PRO A 154 -3.91 -3.21 8.36
C PRO A 154 -3.43 -2.05 9.23
N ARG A 155 -3.49 -2.19 10.56
CA ARG A 155 -2.93 -1.21 11.49
C ARG A 155 -1.41 -1.26 11.60
N GLU A 156 -0.79 -2.41 11.38
CA GLU A 156 0.66 -2.49 11.32
C GLU A 156 1.17 -1.93 9.99
N VAL A 157 0.45 -2.16 8.90
CA VAL A 157 0.73 -1.48 7.62
C VAL A 157 0.71 0.05 7.83
N ASP A 158 -0.28 0.59 8.54
CA ASP A 158 -0.38 2.02 8.91
C ASP A 158 0.92 2.55 9.56
N TRP A 159 1.38 1.92 10.63
CA TRP A 159 2.59 2.37 11.35
C TRP A 159 3.90 2.11 10.58
N GLU A 160 4.02 0.94 9.96
CA GLU A 160 5.24 0.60 9.27
C GLU A 160 5.42 1.43 7.99
N THR A 161 4.33 1.83 7.31
CA THR A 161 4.38 2.76 6.17
C THR A 161 4.71 4.19 6.59
N VAL A 162 4.21 4.68 7.74
CA VAL A 162 4.68 5.95 8.33
C VAL A 162 6.19 5.92 8.56
N THR A 163 6.71 4.83 9.14
CA THR A 163 8.15 4.68 9.36
C THR A 163 8.93 4.57 8.05
N ALA A 164 8.33 3.95 7.03
CA ALA A 164 8.92 3.77 5.71
C ALA A 164 9.03 5.07 4.89
N GLU A 165 8.24 6.11 5.20
CA GLU A 165 8.21 7.38 4.46
C GLU A 165 9.61 7.96 4.21
N ARG A 166 10.50 7.85 5.19
CA ARG A 166 11.89 8.35 5.10
C ARG A 166 12.72 7.72 3.98
N TYR A 167 12.26 6.60 3.42
CA TYR A 167 12.92 5.87 2.34
C TYR A 167 12.20 5.97 1.00
N TYR A 168 11.08 6.70 0.87
CA TYR A 168 10.33 6.70 -0.39
C TYR A 168 11.09 7.35 -1.56
N ASN A 169 12.12 8.15 -1.28
CA ASN A 169 13.06 8.67 -2.28
C ASN A 169 14.19 7.68 -2.65
N ASP A 170 14.30 6.53 -1.96
CA ASP A 170 15.34 5.52 -2.17
C ASP A 170 14.77 4.12 -1.91
N PHE A 171 14.15 3.51 -2.93
CA PHE A 171 13.53 2.19 -2.78
C PHE A 171 14.56 1.07 -2.55
N ASP A 172 15.82 1.26 -2.93
CA ASP A 172 16.86 0.27 -2.63
C ASP A 172 17.18 0.27 -1.13
N ALA A 173 17.30 1.46 -0.52
CA ALA A 173 17.42 1.59 0.93
C ALA A 173 16.16 1.06 1.65
N LEU A 174 14.97 1.29 1.09
CA LEU A 174 13.72 0.71 1.61
C LEU A 174 13.78 -0.82 1.64
N ILE A 175 14.16 -1.45 0.52
CA ILE A 175 14.26 -2.92 0.40
C ILE A 175 15.32 -3.47 1.36
N GLN A 176 16.48 -2.81 1.48
CA GLN A 176 17.51 -3.20 2.45
C GLN A 176 17.01 -3.11 3.89
N TRP A 177 16.26 -2.06 4.22
CA TRP A 177 15.65 -1.89 5.53
C TRP A 177 14.60 -2.96 5.84
N ILE A 178 13.77 -3.33 4.85
CA ILE A 178 12.78 -4.41 4.96
C ILE A 178 13.49 -5.75 5.23
N ASN A 179 14.57 -6.06 4.51
CA ASN A 179 15.27 -7.33 4.64
C ASN A 179 16.01 -7.52 5.98
N GLN A 180 16.10 -6.48 6.82
CA GLN A 180 16.68 -6.54 8.17
C GLN A 180 15.63 -6.79 9.27
N ARG A 181 14.34 -6.89 8.91
CA ARG A 181 13.19 -6.97 9.81
C ARG A 181 12.54 -8.36 9.75
N PRO A 182 11.56 -8.68 10.62
CA PRO A 182 10.75 -9.89 10.45
C PRO A 182 10.18 -9.96 9.03
N ALA A 183 10.11 -11.17 8.47
CA ALA A 183 9.49 -11.40 7.18
C ALA A 183 7.99 -11.12 7.28
N ALA A 184 7.57 -9.98 6.73
CA ALA A 184 6.21 -9.50 6.82
C ALA A 184 5.37 -10.00 5.64
N VAL A 185 4.36 -10.81 5.94
CA VAL A 185 3.37 -11.29 4.99
C VAL A 185 2.16 -10.38 5.02
N TYR A 186 1.77 -9.92 3.85
CA TYR A 186 0.51 -9.24 3.62
C TYR A 186 -0.58 -10.25 3.27
N LEU A 187 -1.78 -10.11 3.86
CA LEU A 187 -2.98 -10.87 3.51
C LEU A 187 -4.15 -9.91 3.26
N ASN A 188 -5.02 -10.21 2.29
CA ASN A 188 -6.22 -9.41 2.00
C ASN A 188 -7.23 -9.47 3.15
N ALA A 189 -7.89 -8.37 3.52
CA ALA A 189 -8.79 -8.37 4.67
C ALA A 189 -10.10 -9.15 4.47
N LEU A 190 -10.44 -9.57 3.24
CA LEU A 190 -11.54 -10.52 3.00
C LEU A 190 -11.11 -11.97 3.28
N HIS A 191 -9.86 -12.32 2.93
CA HIS A 191 -9.39 -13.71 2.85
C HIS A 191 -8.27 -14.02 3.85
N TRP A 192 -7.98 -13.11 4.80
CA TRP A 192 -6.85 -13.24 5.70
C TRP A 192 -6.87 -14.53 6.53
N LYS A 193 -8.06 -15.05 6.86
CA LYS A 193 -8.21 -16.32 7.57
C LYS A 193 -7.67 -17.49 6.74
N GLU A 194 -7.97 -17.49 5.44
CA GLU A 194 -7.52 -18.53 4.50
C GLU A 194 -6.00 -18.45 4.34
N GLY A 195 -5.46 -17.26 4.06
CA GLY A 195 -4.02 -17.06 3.93
C GLY A 195 -3.24 -17.37 5.23
N LEU A 196 -3.81 -17.10 6.40
CA LEU A 196 -3.20 -17.50 7.67
C LEU A 196 -3.20 -19.02 7.83
N LEU A 197 -4.31 -19.69 7.54
CA LEU A 197 -4.42 -21.14 7.62
C LEU A 197 -3.47 -21.85 6.64
N GLU A 198 -3.14 -21.22 5.52
CA GLU A 198 -2.04 -21.67 4.68
C GLU A 198 -0.70 -21.49 5.39
N LEU A 199 -0.42 -20.33 5.98
CA LEU A 199 0.89 -20.09 6.60
C LEU A 199 1.18 -21.02 7.79
N VAL A 200 0.18 -21.29 8.64
CA VAL A 200 0.30 -22.07 9.88
C VAL A 200 1.08 -23.40 9.72
N PRO A 201 0.67 -24.35 8.85
CA PRO A 201 1.32 -25.66 8.76
C PRO A 201 2.79 -25.62 8.29
N ARG A 202 3.26 -24.50 7.72
CA ARG A 202 4.65 -24.30 7.28
C ARG A 202 5.59 -23.96 8.44
N MET A 203 5.05 -23.41 9.53
CA MET A 203 5.81 -22.82 10.62
C MET A 203 6.17 -23.88 11.64
N ASP A 204 7.32 -23.76 12.32
CA ASP A 204 7.74 -24.69 13.36
C ASP A 204 7.14 -24.34 14.72
N HIS A 205 7.06 -23.05 15.07
CA HIS A 205 6.56 -22.57 16.36
C HIS A 205 5.69 -21.32 16.18
N TYR A 206 4.80 -21.07 17.13
CA TYR A 206 3.89 -19.92 17.12
C TYR A 206 4.10 -19.06 18.37
N ILE A 207 4.23 -17.75 18.18
CA ILE A 207 4.22 -16.77 19.26
C ILE A 207 2.99 -15.91 19.08
N VAL A 208 2.08 -15.92 20.06
CA VAL A 208 0.85 -15.14 20.01
C VAL A 208 0.92 -14.03 21.07
N TYR A 209 1.01 -12.78 20.63
CA TYR A 209 1.07 -11.62 21.50
C TYR A 209 -0.32 -11.05 21.77
N VAL A 210 -0.84 -11.32 22.96
CA VAL A 210 -2.17 -10.88 23.39
C VAL A 210 -2.04 -9.57 24.15
N SER A 211 -2.15 -8.46 23.41
CA SER A 211 -2.24 -7.10 23.98
C SER A 211 -3.64 -6.50 23.89
N SER A 212 -4.59 -7.25 23.36
CA SER A 212 -6.00 -6.88 23.23
C SER A 212 -6.83 -8.14 23.04
N LEU A 213 -8.06 -8.13 23.57
CA LEU A 213 -9.02 -9.22 23.39
C LEU A 213 -9.88 -8.92 22.15
N THR A 214 -9.32 -9.16 20.98
CA THR A 214 -10.00 -9.03 19.67
C THR A 214 -10.52 -10.38 19.18
N GLU A 215 -11.55 -10.36 18.33
CA GLU A 215 -12.10 -11.59 17.74
C GLU A 215 -11.02 -12.33 16.94
N SER A 216 -10.25 -11.62 16.13
CA SER A 216 -9.11 -12.17 15.38
C SER A 216 -8.05 -12.83 16.26
N ALA A 217 -7.62 -12.19 17.35
CA ALA A 217 -6.59 -12.77 18.22
C ALA A 217 -7.11 -14.05 18.91
N LEU A 218 -8.38 -14.05 19.32
CA LEU A 218 -9.02 -15.24 19.89
C LEU A 218 -9.24 -16.33 18.84
N TRP A 219 -9.59 -15.95 17.61
CA TRP A 219 -9.75 -16.87 16.49
C TRP A 219 -8.41 -17.51 16.11
N GLU A 220 -7.33 -16.73 16.07
CA GLU A 220 -5.95 -17.23 15.86
C GLU A 220 -5.58 -18.27 16.92
N LEU A 221 -5.82 -17.96 18.21
CA LEU A 221 -5.60 -18.89 19.32
C LEU A 221 -6.44 -20.16 19.19
N ASP A 222 -7.70 -20.04 18.77
CA ASP A 222 -8.59 -21.18 18.53
C ASP A 222 -8.06 -22.09 17.40
N GLN A 223 -7.53 -21.51 16.31
CA GLN A 223 -6.94 -22.29 15.21
C GLN A 223 -5.66 -23.04 15.62
N LEU A 224 -4.99 -22.57 16.67
CA LEU A 224 -3.81 -23.22 17.25
C LEU A 224 -4.17 -24.20 18.39
N ASN A 225 -5.43 -24.25 18.81
CA ASN A 225 -5.92 -25.06 19.92
C ASN A 225 -6.18 -26.54 19.53
N THR A 226 -5.23 -27.17 18.84
CA THR A 226 -5.33 -28.57 18.39
C THR A 226 -4.27 -29.45 19.05
N ASP A 227 -4.52 -30.75 19.16
CA ASP A 227 -3.57 -31.71 19.73
C ASP A 227 -2.18 -31.68 19.05
N GLN A 228 -2.13 -31.26 17.79
CA GLN A 228 -0.88 -31.18 17.01
C GLN A 228 -0.11 -29.86 17.23
N ARG A 229 -0.76 -28.82 17.75
CA ARG A 229 -0.23 -27.45 17.75
C ARG A 229 -0.03 -26.88 19.15
N ARG A 230 -0.86 -27.24 20.14
CA ARG A 230 -0.84 -26.63 21.49
C ARG A 230 0.56 -26.58 22.12
N ASP A 231 1.33 -27.65 21.98
CA ASP A 231 2.70 -27.77 22.51
C ASP A 231 3.74 -26.91 21.77
N ARG A 232 3.34 -26.20 20.72
CA ARG A 232 4.20 -25.36 19.85
C ARG A 232 3.80 -23.89 19.93
N VAL A 233 3.02 -23.50 20.94
CA VAL A 233 2.51 -22.14 21.11
C VAL A 233 3.06 -21.53 22.39
N THR A 234 3.71 -20.38 22.24
CA THR A 234 4.01 -19.48 23.36
C THR A 234 3.08 -18.27 23.28
N VAL A 235 2.22 -18.11 24.28
CA VAL A 235 1.34 -16.94 24.42
C VAL A 235 2.05 -15.90 25.28
N VAL A 236 2.26 -14.71 24.71
CA VAL A 236 2.76 -13.55 25.45
C VAL A 236 1.57 -12.68 25.81
N PHE A 237 1.13 -12.75 27.07
CA PHE A 237 -0.09 -12.11 27.57
C PHE A 237 0.26 -10.81 28.30
N ASP A 238 -0.10 -9.67 27.69
CA ASP A 238 0.24 -8.33 28.18
C ASP A 238 -0.97 -7.65 28.84
N GLU A 239 -1.18 -7.98 30.11
CA GLU A 239 -2.26 -7.41 30.95
C GLU A 239 -2.21 -5.88 31.01
N LYS A 240 -1.00 -5.30 31.04
CA LYS A 240 -0.80 -3.85 31.13
C LYS A 240 -1.32 -3.18 29.84
N ALA A 241 -0.98 -3.73 28.68
CA ALA A 241 -1.49 -3.23 27.40
C ALA A 241 -3.02 -3.42 27.26
N ILE A 242 -3.56 -4.56 27.69
CA ILE A 242 -5.01 -4.82 27.65
C ILE A 242 -5.76 -3.77 28.48
N ALA A 243 -5.36 -3.56 29.75
CA ALA A 243 -6.01 -2.59 30.64
C ALA A 243 -5.93 -1.15 30.10
N LYS A 244 -4.78 -0.77 29.52
CA LYS A 244 -4.59 0.53 28.87
C LYS A 244 -5.55 0.70 27.69
N LYS A 245 -5.71 -0.30 26.82
CA LYS A 245 -6.64 -0.21 25.68
C LYS A 245 -8.10 -0.15 26.11
N GLU A 246 -8.51 -0.85 27.18
CA GLU A 246 -9.87 -0.73 27.72
C GLU A 246 -10.18 0.70 28.18
N SER A 247 -9.24 1.32 28.91
CA SER A 247 -9.40 2.73 29.32
C SER A 247 -9.48 3.69 28.14
N GLN A 248 -8.73 3.41 27.06
CA GLN A 248 -8.75 4.23 25.86
C GLN A 248 -10.04 4.03 25.04
N LEU A 249 -10.57 2.81 24.96
CA LEU A 249 -11.87 2.52 24.32
C LEU A 249 -13.04 3.19 25.07
N ALA A 250 -12.98 3.22 26.40
CA ALA A 250 -13.94 3.95 27.22
C ALA A 250 -13.87 5.47 26.95
N MET A 251 -12.66 6.03 26.85
CA MET A 251 -12.45 7.43 26.47
C MET A 251 -12.96 7.70 25.04
N GLN A 252 -12.72 6.80 24.09
CA GLN A 252 -13.23 6.91 22.72
C GLN A 252 -14.76 6.90 22.65
N SER A 253 -15.40 5.98 23.38
CA SER A 253 -16.87 5.91 23.45
C SER A 253 -17.45 7.21 24.03
N ALA A 254 -16.78 7.82 25.01
CA ALA A 254 -17.16 9.10 25.57
C ALA A 254 -16.93 10.29 24.60
N MET A 255 -16.03 10.15 23.61
CA MET A 255 -15.75 11.18 22.59
C MET A 255 -16.49 10.97 21.26
N ALA A 256 -17.19 9.84 21.09
CA ALA A 256 -17.99 9.54 19.91
C ALA A 256 -19.03 10.65 19.67
N GLY A 257 -19.05 11.19 18.45
CA GLY A 257 -19.90 12.33 18.06
C GLY A 257 -19.23 13.72 18.13
N ARG A 258 -18.07 13.87 18.80
CA ARG A 258 -17.29 15.12 18.84
C ARG A 258 -16.09 15.15 17.89
N LEU A 259 -15.59 13.99 17.48
CA LEU A 259 -14.34 13.82 16.71
C LEU A 259 -14.55 13.48 15.23
N GLY A 260 -15.78 13.56 14.70
CA GLY A 260 -16.10 13.17 13.32
C GLY A 260 -16.65 11.73 13.19
N LYS A 261 -16.98 11.32 11.96
CA LYS A 261 -17.46 9.96 11.66
C LYS A 261 -16.29 8.98 11.74
N ALA A 262 -16.47 7.86 12.45
CA ALA A 262 -15.49 6.78 12.43
C ALA A 262 -15.28 6.31 10.99
N VAL A 263 -14.03 6.32 10.53
CA VAL A 263 -13.70 5.76 9.21
C VAL A 263 -13.64 4.24 9.33
N TRP A 264 -13.18 3.74 10.50
CA TRP A 264 -13.09 2.31 10.81
C TRP A 264 -13.35 2.04 12.30
N THR A 265 -14.19 1.05 12.61
CA THR A 265 -14.46 0.59 13.98
C THR A 265 -14.19 -0.91 14.11
N LYS A 266 -13.68 -1.33 15.28
CA LYS A 266 -13.58 -2.74 15.67
C LYS A 266 -14.94 -3.42 15.44
N GLN A 267 -14.96 -4.50 14.67
CA GLN A 267 -16.13 -5.38 14.59
C GLN A 267 -16.12 -6.32 15.79
N GLY A 268 -17.29 -6.55 16.40
CA GLY A 268 -17.46 -7.45 17.53
C GLY A 268 -17.27 -6.81 18.92
N CYS A 269 -18.06 -7.28 19.88
CA CYS A 269 -17.86 -6.96 21.29
C CYS A 269 -16.63 -7.73 21.83
N PRO A 270 -15.86 -7.14 22.76
CA PRO A 270 -14.91 -7.93 23.54
C PRO A 270 -15.64 -9.14 24.17
N PRO A 271 -14.96 -10.29 24.37
CA PRO A 271 -15.55 -11.39 25.11
C PRO A 271 -16.02 -10.90 26.48
N SER A 272 -17.08 -11.49 27.03
CA SER A 272 -17.61 -11.16 28.36
C SER A 272 -16.68 -11.57 29.52
N LEU A 273 -15.49 -12.06 29.20
CA LEU A 273 -14.48 -12.56 30.13
C LEU A 273 -13.50 -11.45 30.48
N THR A 274 -13.07 -11.41 31.74
CA THR A 274 -12.01 -10.50 32.18
C THR A 274 -10.65 -10.97 31.64
N ALA A 275 -9.66 -10.06 31.58
CA ALA A 275 -8.30 -10.42 31.18
C ALA A 275 -7.71 -11.56 32.04
N VAL A 276 -8.04 -11.60 33.34
CA VAL A 276 -7.63 -12.68 34.24
C VAL A 276 -8.23 -14.02 33.84
N GLN A 277 -9.54 -14.05 33.58
CA GLN A 277 -10.24 -15.28 33.14
C GLN A 277 -9.71 -15.79 31.80
N VAL A 278 -9.41 -14.88 30.86
CA VAL A 278 -8.80 -15.27 29.58
C VAL A 278 -7.40 -15.83 29.81
N ARG A 279 -6.57 -15.19 30.64
CA ARG A 279 -5.23 -15.68 30.94
C ARG A 279 -5.26 -17.08 31.55
N GLU A 280 -6.10 -17.30 32.55
CA GLU A 280 -6.26 -18.61 33.21
C GLU A 280 -6.67 -19.68 32.20
N GLY A 281 -7.70 -19.42 31.39
CA GLY A 281 -8.14 -20.36 30.36
C GLY A 281 -7.09 -20.64 29.28
N LEU A 282 -6.25 -19.66 28.93
CA LEU A 282 -5.12 -19.87 28.02
C LEU A 282 -3.99 -20.66 28.67
N ALA A 283 -3.75 -20.50 29.98
CA ALA A 283 -2.70 -21.21 30.70
C ALA A 283 -3.01 -22.71 30.90
N ASP A 284 -4.29 -23.08 30.89
CA ASP A 284 -4.72 -24.49 30.90
C ASP A 284 -4.36 -25.24 29.59
N VAL A 285 -4.07 -24.49 28.52
CA VAL A 285 -3.93 -25.03 27.16
C VAL A 285 -2.54 -24.77 26.57
N PHE A 286 -1.97 -23.60 26.82
CA PHE A 286 -0.76 -23.10 26.19
C PHE A 286 0.27 -22.66 27.22
N LYS A 287 1.53 -22.51 26.79
CA LYS A 287 2.55 -21.84 27.58
C LYS A 287 2.30 -20.33 27.59
N VAL A 288 1.80 -19.80 28.70
CA VAL A 288 1.50 -18.37 28.86
C VAL A 288 2.59 -17.67 29.68
N MET A 289 3.08 -16.54 29.19
CA MET A 289 4.10 -15.71 29.84
C MET A 289 3.74 -14.22 29.68
N THR A 290 4.19 -13.36 30.59
CA THR A 290 4.21 -11.91 30.38
C THR A 290 5.36 -11.50 29.46
N PRO A 291 5.37 -10.27 28.89
CA PRO A 291 6.51 -9.77 28.12
C PRO A 291 7.84 -9.81 28.90
N ASP A 292 7.81 -9.41 30.18
CA ASP A 292 9.00 -9.41 31.04
C ASP A 292 9.51 -10.83 31.31
N GLU A 293 8.61 -11.78 31.56
CA GLU A 293 8.96 -13.20 31.71
C GLU A 293 9.49 -13.82 30.42
N PHE A 294 8.96 -13.42 29.26
CA PHE A 294 9.44 -13.88 27.96
C PHE A 294 10.89 -13.45 27.72
N GLU A 295 11.22 -12.18 27.99
CA GLU A 295 12.58 -11.67 27.87
C GLU A 295 13.52 -12.33 28.90
N ALA A 296 13.09 -12.46 30.15
CA ALA A 296 13.89 -13.07 31.21
C ALA A 296 14.19 -14.57 30.98
N ASN A 297 13.31 -15.28 30.29
CA ASN A 297 13.42 -16.72 30.04
C ASN A 297 13.68 -17.05 28.56
N ILE A 298 14.34 -16.14 27.82
CA ILE A 298 14.50 -16.27 26.36
C ILE A 298 15.20 -17.56 25.94
N GLU A 299 16.16 -18.07 26.72
CA GLU A 299 16.83 -19.34 26.42
C GLU A 299 15.87 -20.54 26.49
N ASP A 300 14.90 -20.51 27.39
CA ASP A 300 13.87 -21.54 27.53
C ASP A 300 12.88 -21.48 26.36
N VAL A 301 12.57 -20.27 25.89
CA VAL A 301 11.76 -20.04 24.68
C VAL A 301 12.49 -20.59 23.45
N ARG A 302 13.78 -20.27 23.28
CA ARG A 302 14.61 -20.78 22.17
C ARG A 302 14.67 -22.31 22.16
N ARG A 303 14.92 -22.93 23.32
CA ARG A 303 14.90 -24.40 23.46
C ARG A 303 13.55 -25.01 23.07
N HIS A 304 12.46 -24.34 23.42
CA HIS A 304 11.11 -24.80 23.07
C HIS A 304 10.83 -24.70 21.56
N ILE A 305 11.27 -23.60 20.92
CA ILE A 305 11.22 -23.44 19.47
C ILE A 305 12.04 -24.54 18.78
N ASP A 306 13.26 -24.81 19.26
CA ASP A 306 14.15 -25.83 18.68
C ASP A 306 13.59 -27.25 18.81
N ALA A 307 12.76 -27.51 19.82
CA ALA A 307 12.04 -28.78 19.99
C ALA A 307 10.75 -28.88 19.15
N SER A 308 10.24 -27.76 18.62
CA SER A 308 9.02 -27.71 17.83
C SER A 308 9.27 -28.07 16.37
N ASN A 309 8.30 -28.65 15.67
CA ASN A 309 8.43 -29.01 14.26
C ASN A 309 7.17 -28.63 13.50
N ALA A 310 7.35 -28.12 12.29
CA ALA A 310 6.26 -27.83 11.36
C ALA A 310 5.44 -29.09 11.02
N GLU A 311 4.18 -28.89 10.63
CA GLU A 311 3.32 -29.97 10.11
C GLU A 311 3.81 -30.44 8.75
N LEU A 312 4.19 -29.49 7.89
CA LEU A 312 4.76 -29.77 6.57
C LEU A 312 6.25 -30.07 6.68
N LYS A 313 6.68 -31.08 5.93
CA LYS A 313 8.09 -31.47 5.87
C LYS A 313 8.89 -30.49 5.01
N PRO A 314 10.23 -30.44 5.17
CA PRO A 314 11.10 -29.80 4.19
C PRO A 314 10.85 -30.37 2.79
N GLY A 315 10.65 -29.51 1.81
CA GLY A 315 10.21 -29.80 0.44
C GLY A 315 8.71 -29.56 0.21
N GLU A 316 7.87 -29.72 1.24
CA GLU A 316 6.42 -29.48 1.17
C GLU A 316 6.06 -28.08 1.68
N ARG A 317 6.82 -27.57 2.66
CA ARG A 317 6.58 -26.25 3.26
C ARG A 317 7.11 -25.08 2.42
N GLU A 318 8.06 -25.32 1.52
CA GLU A 318 8.68 -24.32 0.65
C GLU A 318 7.77 -23.94 -0.53
N THR A 319 6.71 -23.21 -0.21
CA THR A 319 5.72 -22.67 -1.16
C THR A 319 5.57 -21.16 -0.95
N TRP A 320 4.68 -20.51 -1.69
CA TRP A 320 4.45 -19.06 -1.59
C TRP A 320 3.01 -18.75 -1.18
N LEU A 321 2.77 -17.47 -0.90
CA LEU A 321 1.44 -16.88 -0.81
C LEU A 321 1.26 -15.88 -1.95
N ASP A 322 0.06 -15.80 -2.51
CA ASP A 322 -0.24 -14.82 -3.55
C ASP A 322 -0.38 -13.42 -2.95
N PHE A 323 0.04 -12.41 -3.71
CA PHE A 323 -0.03 -11.02 -3.30
C PHE A 323 -1.35 -10.38 -3.74
N GLU A 324 -2.33 -10.41 -2.85
CA GLU A 324 -3.71 -9.98 -3.11
C GLU A 324 -4.00 -8.53 -2.71
N PHE A 325 -3.26 -7.58 -3.29
CA PHE A 325 -3.40 -6.16 -2.96
C PHE A 325 -4.59 -5.51 -3.67
N TYR A 326 -5.79 -5.66 -3.11
CA TYR A 326 -7.00 -5.02 -3.62
C TYR A 326 -7.99 -4.69 -2.50
N PRO A 327 -8.96 -3.77 -2.73
CA PRO A 327 -9.93 -3.39 -1.73
C PRO A 327 -10.80 -4.55 -1.28
N SER A 328 -11.06 -4.66 0.02
CA SER A 328 -11.99 -5.63 0.59
C SER A 328 -13.46 -5.20 0.39
N VAL A 329 -13.87 -5.12 -0.87
CA VAL A 329 -15.23 -4.78 -1.34
C VAL A 329 -15.98 -6.05 -1.78
N GLN A 330 -17.28 -5.92 -2.09
CA GLN A 330 -18.05 -7.02 -2.66
C GLN A 330 -17.56 -7.33 -4.09
N ASP A 331 -17.69 -8.58 -4.54
CA ASP A 331 -17.24 -9.01 -5.88
C ASP A 331 -17.82 -8.16 -7.02
N THR A 332 -19.06 -7.69 -6.87
CA THR A 332 -19.71 -6.79 -7.83
C THR A 332 -19.00 -5.43 -7.93
N ASP A 333 -18.57 -4.89 -6.80
CA ASP A 333 -17.82 -3.62 -6.76
C ASP A 333 -16.39 -3.82 -7.27
N LEU A 334 -15.75 -4.94 -6.93
CA LEU A 334 -14.42 -5.28 -7.44
C LEU A 334 -14.43 -5.44 -8.97
N THR A 335 -15.46 -6.10 -9.51
CA THR A 335 -15.67 -6.22 -10.96
C THR A 335 -15.81 -4.85 -11.61
N ARG A 336 -16.63 -3.95 -11.05
CA ARG A 336 -16.78 -2.57 -11.54
C ARG A 336 -15.46 -1.80 -11.50
N LEU A 337 -14.65 -1.96 -10.46
CA LEU A 337 -13.32 -1.36 -10.40
C LEU A 337 -12.39 -1.87 -11.50
N HIS A 338 -12.41 -3.18 -11.81
CA HIS A 338 -11.66 -3.74 -12.93
C HIS A 338 -12.17 -3.23 -14.30
N GLU A 339 -13.48 -3.06 -14.47
CA GLU A 339 -14.07 -2.49 -15.70
C GLU A 339 -13.67 -1.02 -15.91
N MET A 340 -13.73 -0.21 -14.84
CA MET A 340 -13.24 1.17 -14.85
C MET A 340 -11.74 1.23 -15.18
N SER A 341 -10.96 0.33 -14.57
CA SER A 341 -9.51 0.18 -14.77
C SER A 341 -9.17 -0.14 -16.23
N GLY A 342 -9.86 -1.11 -16.84
CA GLY A 342 -9.70 -1.43 -18.27
C GLY A 342 -10.24 -0.37 -19.23
N THR A 343 -11.22 0.43 -18.79
CA THR A 343 -11.69 1.58 -19.58
C THR A 343 -10.65 2.70 -19.61
N LEU A 344 -10.01 3.00 -18.47
CA LEU A 344 -8.89 3.93 -18.44
C LEU A 344 -7.69 3.45 -19.23
N GLU A 345 -7.40 2.15 -19.21
CA GLU A 345 -6.33 1.56 -20.02
C GLU A 345 -6.48 1.91 -21.49
N LYS A 346 -7.67 1.72 -22.06
CA LYS A 346 -7.96 2.08 -23.46
C LYS A 346 -7.78 3.58 -23.74
N LEU A 347 -8.12 4.44 -22.78
CA LEU A 347 -7.94 5.88 -22.93
C LEU A 347 -6.47 6.28 -22.90
N VAL A 348 -5.67 5.71 -21.99
CA VAL A 348 -4.24 6.02 -21.92
C VAL A 348 -3.49 5.42 -23.11
N GLU A 349 -3.83 4.20 -23.54
CA GLU A 349 -3.25 3.56 -24.72
C GLU A 349 -3.50 4.34 -26.02
N ALA A 350 -4.64 5.02 -26.13
CA ALA A 350 -4.94 5.87 -27.28
C ALA A 350 -3.94 7.04 -27.42
N GLY A 351 -3.36 7.52 -26.31
CA GLY A 351 -2.40 8.63 -26.34
C GLY A 351 -1.00 8.24 -26.82
N TRP A 352 -0.57 6.99 -26.63
CA TRP A 352 0.72 6.52 -27.16
C TRP A 352 0.61 5.70 -28.45
N SER A 353 -0.58 5.19 -28.79
CA SER A 353 -0.86 4.59 -30.11
C SER A 353 -1.39 5.61 -31.15
N GLY A 354 -1.79 6.80 -30.72
CA GLY A 354 -2.44 7.83 -31.56
C GLY A 354 -2.05 9.26 -31.18
N SER A 355 -2.82 10.26 -31.62
CA SER A 355 -2.56 11.67 -31.29
C SER A 355 -3.06 12.02 -29.89
N ILE A 356 -2.29 12.83 -29.17
CA ILE A 356 -2.73 13.43 -27.91
C ILE A 356 -3.38 14.77 -28.23
N ASP A 357 -4.70 14.84 -28.11
CA ASP A 357 -5.47 16.05 -28.45
C ASP A 357 -5.38 17.15 -27.38
N PHE A 358 -5.22 16.78 -26.11
CA PHE A 358 -5.18 17.69 -24.97
C PHE A 358 -4.32 17.11 -23.84
N LEU A 359 -3.07 17.58 -23.76
CA LEU A 359 -2.05 17.00 -22.89
C LEU A 359 -2.41 17.10 -21.38
N PRO A 360 -2.92 18.22 -20.85
CA PRO A 360 -3.37 18.28 -19.45
C PRO A 360 -4.45 17.25 -19.05
N LEU A 361 -5.41 16.93 -19.92
CA LEU A 361 -6.40 15.89 -19.62
C LEU A 361 -5.77 14.50 -19.68
N TYR A 362 -4.87 14.27 -20.63
CA TYR A 362 -4.14 13.02 -20.75
C TYR A 362 -3.27 12.74 -19.50
N VAL A 363 -2.61 13.77 -18.94
CA VAL A 363 -1.88 13.65 -17.66
C VAL A 363 -2.82 13.24 -16.52
N ALA A 364 -4.01 13.86 -16.41
CA ALA A 364 -4.98 13.49 -15.39
C ALA A 364 -5.50 12.04 -15.56
N GLN A 365 -5.68 11.56 -16.79
CA GLN A 365 -6.04 10.17 -17.09
C GLN A 365 -4.92 9.19 -16.69
N LEU A 366 -3.66 9.52 -16.98
CA LEU A 366 -2.50 8.73 -16.57
C LEU A 366 -2.40 8.64 -15.03
N GLN A 367 -2.56 9.75 -14.33
CA GLN A 367 -2.55 9.76 -12.86
C GLN A 367 -3.71 8.93 -12.26
N LEU A 368 -4.90 9.03 -12.86
CA LEU A 368 -6.04 8.21 -12.43
C LEU A 368 -5.80 6.71 -12.68
N ARG A 369 -5.18 6.36 -13.81
CA ARG A 369 -4.76 4.98 -14.11
C ARG A 369 -3.68 4.49 -13.12
N ILE A 370 -2.70 5.31 -12.75
CA ILE A 370 -1.72 5.01 -11.70
C ILE A 370 -2.44 4.70 -10.38
N CYS A 371 -3.36 5.58 -9.97
CA CYS A 371 -4.14 5.40 -8.74
C CYS A 371 -4.91 4.07 -8.75
N MET A 372 -5.62 3.77 -9.83
CA MET A 372 -6.44 2.57 -9.94
C MET A 372 -5.63 1.28 -10.05
N THR A 373 -4.53 1.28 -10.81
CA THR A 373 -3.67 0.09 -10.95
C THR A 373 -3.00 -0.25 -9.62
N LEU A 374 -2.52 0.76 -8.88
CA LEU A 374 -1.98 0.57 -7.54
C LEU A 374 -3.06 0.10 -6.56
N LEU A 375 -4.27 0.66 -6.62
CA LEU A 375 -5.41 0.24 -5.79
C LEU A 375 -5.75 -1.24 -5.99
N LEU A 376 -5.62 -1.74 -7.23
CA LEU A 376 -5.93 -3.12 -7.62
C LEU A 376 -4.71 -4.06 -7.63
N GLY A 377 -3.55 -3.59 -7.20
CA GLY A 377 -2.36 -4.43 -7.08
C GLY A 377 -1.64 -4.76 -8.39
N ASP A 378 -2.00 -4.11 -9.50
CA ASP A 378 -1.44 -4.35 -10.83
C ASP A 378 -0.18 -3.50 -11.07
N HIS A 379 0.93 -3.90 -10.44
CA HIS A 379 2.22 -3.23 -10.57
C HIS A 379 2.71 -3.15 -12.03
N ALA A 380 2.44 -4.17 -12.84
CA ALA A 380 2.87 -4.16 -14.24
C ALA A 380 2.15 -3.06 -15.02
N ALA A 381 0.83 -2.93 -14.86
CA ALA A 381 0.08 -1.83 -15.48
C ALA A 381 0.45 -0.46 -14.90
N THR A 382 0.74 -0.37 -13.60
CA THR A 382 1.28 0.87 -13.01
C THR A 382 2.60 1.26 -13.67
N GLY A 383 3.54 0.32 -13.81
CA GLY A 383 4.84 0.58 -14.43
C GLY A 383 4.73 1.02 -15.89
N ARG A 384 3.85 0.40 -16.68
CA ARG A 384 3.51 0.85 -18.04
C ARG A 384 2.95 2.29 -18.06
N THR A 385 2.04 2.59 -17.14
CA THR A 385 1.43 3.92 -17.05
C THR A 385 2.44 4.99 -16.61
N LEU A 386 3.37 4.64 -15.72
CA LEU A 386 4.49 5.51 -15.31
C LEU A 386 5.44 5.79 -16.47
N ALA A 387 5.63 4.85 -17.41
CA ALA A 387 6.44 5.09 -18.62
C ALA A 387 5.84 6.21 -19.48
N ALA A 388 4.55 6.14 -19.73
CA ALA A 388 3.83 7.17 -20.47
C ALA A 388 3.78 8.51 -19.73
N TYR A 389 3.58 8.48 -18.41
CA TYR A 389 3.61 9.68 -17.57
C TYR A 389 4.99 10.35 -17.56
N SER A 390 6.07 9.56 -17.45
CA SER A 390 7.44 10.03 -17.53
C SER A 390 7.72 10.67 -18.89
N ALA A 391 7.27 10.04 -19.98
CA ALA A 391 7.44 10.57 -21.34
C ALA A 391 6.80 11.95 -21.54
N VAL A 392 5.53 12.12 -21.10
CA VAL A 392 4.83 13.41 -21.17
C VAL A 392 5.54 14.48 -20.33
N THR A 393 6.01 14.11 -19.14
CA THR A 393 6.71 15.02 -18.22
C THR A 393 8.08 15.42 -18.77
N GLN A 394 8.81 14.49 -19.40
CA GLN A 394 10.08 14.76 -20.06
C GLN A 394 9.90 15.68 -21.28
N SER A 395 8.86 15.45 -22.10
CA SER A 395 8.53 16.36 -23.21
C SER A 395 8.25 17.78 -22.72
N ALA A 396 7.54 17.93 -21.61
CA ALA A 396 7.33 19.23 -20.99
C ALA A 396 8.67 19.84 -20.50
N TYR A 397 9.52 19.06 -19.84
CA TYR A 397 10.84 19.52 -19.38
C TYR A 397 11.70 20.03 -20.56
N ASP A 398 11.77 19.27 -21.63
CA ASP A 398 12.55 19.60 -22.83
C ASP A 398 11.99 20.84 -23.55
N TYR A 399 10.68 21.05 -23.50
CA TYR A 399 10.05 22.24 -24.07
C TYR A 399 10.36 23.50 -23.26
N TYR A 400 10.16 23.46 -21.93
CA TYR A 400 10.33 24.62 -21.04
C TYR A 400 11.79 24.90 -20.65
N SER A 401 12.70 23.95 -20.87
CA SER A 401 14.15 24.15 -20.69
C SER A 401 14.78 24.98 -21.80
N GLN A 402 14.12 25.13 -22.96
CA GLN A 402 14.60 25.98 -24.04
C GLN A 402 14.32 27.46 -23.74
N THR A 403 15.36 28.30 -23.78
CA THR A 403 15.24 29.76 -23.58
C THR A 403 14.74 30.44 -24.86
N GLY A 404 13.93 31.50 -24.73
CA GLY A 404 13.45 32.31 -25.85
C GLY A 404 11.96 32.66 -25.72
N GLU A 405 11.28 32.87 -26.85
CA GLU A 405 9.86 33.25 -26.91
C GLU A 405 8.92 32.25 -26.18
N ARG A 406 9.36 31.00 -26.00
CA ARG A 406 8.57 29.91 -25.39
C ARG A 406 8.38 30.06 -23.88
N THR A 407 9.25 30.81 -23.23
CA THR A 407 9.24 31.06 -21.77
C THR A 407 9.20 32.55 -21.46
N VAL A 408 8.85 33.40 -22.45
CA VAL A 408 8.96 34.86 -22.33
C VAL A 408 8.08 35.43 -21.21
N ASP A 409 7.00 34.71 -20.87
CA ASP A 409 6.04 35.09 -19.83
C ASP A 409 6.38 34.48 -18.45
N LEU A 410 7.46 33.70 -18.33
CA LEU A 410 7.91 33.08 -17.07
C LEU A 410 9.15 33.81 -16.54
N SER A 411 9.15 34.11 -15.23
CA SER A 411 10.38 34.56 -14.57
C SER A 411 11.42 33.43 -14.54
N GLU A 412 12.70 33.76 -14.44
CA GLU A 412 13.76 32.74 -14.32
C GLU A 412 13.56 31.86 -13.08
N GLU A 413 13.16 32.46 -11.95
CA GLU A 413 12.90 31.75 -10.70
C GLU A 413 11.72 30.78 -10.83
N ASP A 414 10.59 31.23 -11.41
CA ASP A 414 9.43 30.36 -11.63
C ASP A 414 9.78 29.21 -12.59
N ARG A 415 10.56 29.50 -13.65
CA ARG A 415 11.00 28.48 -14.60
C ARG A 415 11.87 27.42 -13.93
N ASP A 416 12.82 27.82 -13.09
CA ASP A 416 13.69 26.86 -12.38
C ASP A 416 12.89 25.97 -11.43
N ILE A 417 11.89 26.54 -10.72
CA ILE A 417 10.97 25.77 -9.86
C ILE A 417 10.18 24.74 -10.68
N LEU A 418 9.61 25.14 -11.82
CA LEU A 418 8.83 24.26 -12.67
C LEU A 418 9.69 23.14 -13.29
N LEU A 419 10.91 23.46 -13.72
CA LEU A 419 11.84 22.47 -14.27
C LEU A 419 12.29 21.47 -13.20
N ALA A 420 12.59 21.93 -11.98
CA ALA A 420 12.94 21.04 -10.87
C ALA A 420 11.78 20.09 -10.50
N MET A 421 10.53 20.58 -10.55
CA MET A 421 9.35 19.74 -10.35
C MET A 421 9.23 18.67 -11.44
N LEU A 422 9.35 19.04 -12.72
CA LEU A 422 9.29 18.09 -13.84
C LEU A 422 10.40 17.04 -13.75
N ASP A 423 11.63 17.44 -13.45
CA ASP A 423 12.78 16.54 -13.27
C ASP A 423 12.52 15.53 -12.15
N SER A 424 11.99 15.98 -11.01
CA SER A 424 11.63 15.10 -9.89
C SER A 424 10.57 14.07 -10.29
N HIS A 425 9.56 14.47 -11.06
CA HIS A 425 8.53 13.57 -11.56
C HIS A 425 9.06 12.55 -12.59
N VAL A 426 9.96 12.96 -13.49
CA VAL A 426 10.63 12.05 -14.44
C VAL A 426 11.46 11.02 -13.68
N ALA A 427 12.33 11.49 -12.77
CA ALA A 427 13.24 10.62 -12.03
C ALA A 427 12.50 9.56 -11.20
N LEU A 428 11.47 9.97 -10.46
CA LEU A 428 10.64 9.05 -9.68
C LEU A 428 9.92 8.05 -10.58
N SER A 429 9.32 8.51 -11.68
CA SER A 429 8.52 7.65 -12.55
C SER A 429 9.38 6.61 -13.27
N ASP A 430 10.55 7.01 -13.77
CA ASP A 430 11.53 6.10 -14.38
C ASP A 430 12.00 5.04 -13.38
N TYR A 431 12.45 5.48 -12.21
CA TYR A 431 12.98 4.59 -11.19
C TYR A 431 11.92 3.62 -10.63
N ALA A 432 10.73 4.11 -10.31
CA ALA A 432 9.63 3.31 -9.78
C ALA A 432 9.04 2.38 -10.85
N GLY A 433 8.80 2.91 -12.05
CA GLY A 433 8.10 2.19 -13.10
C GLY A 433 8.91 1.02 -13.67
N ARG A 434 10.22 1.19 -13.86
CA ARG A 434 11.11 0.07 -14.25
C ARG A 434 11.12 -1.04 -13.19
N ARG A 435 11.17 -0.70 -11.89
CA ARG A 435 11.09 -1.70 -10.81
C ARG A 435 9.76 -2.43 -10.78
N LEU A 436 8.66 -1.70 -10.92
CA LEU A 436 7.33 -2.30 -10.94
C LEU A 436 7.18 -3.26 -12.13
N LEU A 437 7.70 -2.91 -13.31
CA LEU A 437 7.74 -3.80 -14.47
C LEU A 437 8.64 -5.02 -14.27
N ALA A 438 9.80 -4.85 -13.64
CA ALA A 438 10.74 -5.93 -13.36
C ALA A 438 10.31 -6.84 -12.20
N CYS A 439 9.30 -6.44 -11.43
CA CYS A 439 8.93 -7.11 -10.19
C CYS A 439 8.40 -8.54 -10.43
N GLY A 440 7.67 -8.77 -11.52
CA GLY A 440 7.00 -10.05 -11.78
C GLY A 440 6.04 -10.45 -10.65
N ARG A 441 5.64 -11.71 -10.60
CA ARG A 441 4.75 -12.21 -9.53
C ARG A 441 5.44 -12.19 -8.16
N SER A 442 4.66 -12.28 -7.08
CA SER A 442 5.16 -12.24 -5.70
C SER A 442 6.17 -13.34 -5.35
N HIS A 443 6.22 -14.42 -6.14
CA HIS A 443 7.11 -15.57 -5.99
C HIS A 443 8.17 -15.68 -7.09
N GLU A 444 8.25 -14.72 -8.02
CA GLU A 444 9.25 -14.69 -9.07
C GLU A 444 10.44 -13.82 -8.65
N PHE A 445 11.66 -14.37 -8.69
CA PHE A 445 12.89 -13.66 -8.28
C PHE A 445 13.97 -13.64 -9.37
N MET A 446 13.63 -14.12 -10.56
CA MET A 446 14.54 -14.05 -11.71
C MET A 446 14.68 -12.60 -12.15
N ASP A 447 15.86 -12.23 -12.64
CA ASP A 447 16.09 -10.89 -13.19
C ASP A 447 15.25 -10.69 -14.46
N GLN A 448 14.28 -9.78 -14.37
CA GLN A 448 13.41 -9.40 -15.50
C GLN A 448 13.78 -8.02 -16.05
N SER A 449 14.92 -7.44 -15.66
CA SER A 449 15.29 -6.06 -15.97
C SER A 449 15.36 -5.78 -17.47
N GLU A 450 15.91 -6.70 -18.28
CA GLU A 450 15.97 -6.51 -19.73
C GLU A 450 14.57 -6.41 -20.37
N LYS A 451 13.65 -7.32 -20.00
CA LYS A 451 12.27 -7.32 -20.50
C LYS A 451 11.51 -6.09 -20.00
N ALA A 452 11.72 -5.72 -18.74
CA ALA A 452 11.11 -4.53 -18.14
C ALA A 452 11.59 -3.25 -18.83
N ASN A 453 12.89 -3.14 -19.11
CA ASN A 453 13.47 -2.01 -19.83
C ASN A 453 12.92 -1.92 -21.25
N ALA A 454 12.85 -3.03 -21.99
CA ALA A 454 12.27 -3.03 -23.33
C ALA A 454 10.81 -2.56 -23.34
N ALA A 455 9.98 -3.07 -22.41
CA ALA A 455 8.58 -2.66 -22.29
C ALA A 455 8.42 -1.20 -21.85
N TRP A 456 9.31 -0.72 -20.98
CA TRP A 456 9.37 0.68 -20.58
C TRP A 456 9.71 1.58 -21.78
N ASP A 457 10.82 1.29 -22.47
CA ASP A 457 11.35 2.11 -23.55
C ASP A 457 10.35 2.17 -24.71
N GLU A 458 9.67 1.06 -25.04
CA GLU A 458 8.61 1.02 -26.06
C GLU A 458 7.48 2.04 -25.79
N ILE A 459 6.93 2.03 -24.57
CA ILE A 459 5.83 2.92 -24.19
C ILE A 459 6.31 4.35 -24.03
N PHE A 460 7.49 4.54 -23.44
CA PHE A 460 8.09 5.85 -23.24
C PHE A 460 8.31 6.55 -24.58
N ASP A 461 8.99 5.89 -25.53
CA ASP A 461 9.32 6.46 -26.83
C ASP A 461 8.06 6.74 -27.67
N ALA A 462 7.09 5.82 -27.67
CA ALA A 462 5.83 6.01 -28.38
C ALA A 462 5.02 7.19 -27.82
N THR A 463 4.93 7.30 -26.49
CA THR A 463 4.21 8.40 -25.84
C THR A 463 4.92 9.73 -26.08
N ARG A 464 6.25 9.74 -25.93
CA ARG A 464 7.09 10.94 -26.12
C ARG A 464 6.94 11.50 -27.52
N LEU A 465 6.98 10.64 -28.54
CA LEU A 465 6.77 11.04 -29.93
C LEU A 465 5.44 11.79 -30.12
N ASN A 466 4.37 11.38 -29.43
CA ASN A 466 3.07 12.03 -29.55
C ASN A 466 2.96 13.29 -28.69
N ALA A 467 3.57 13.32 -27.51
CA ALA A 467 3.63 14.51 -26.67
C ALA A 467 4.45 15.63 -27.35
N ASP A 468 5.60 15.31 -27.94
CA ASP A 468 6.45 16.26 -28.66
C ASP A 468 5.72 16.91 -29.85
N LYS A 469 4.83 16.18 -30.53
CA LYS A 469 3.97 16.74 -31.59
C LYS A 469 3.02 17.82 -31.06
N VAL A 470 2.51 17.68 -29.84
CA VAL A 470 1.64 18.72 -29.22
C VAL A 470 2.43 19.99 -28.96
N PHE A 471 3.64 19.85 -28.39
CA PHE A 471 4.52 21.00 -28.11
C PHE A 471 5.06 21.68 -29.37
N THR A 472 5.32 20.92 -30.44
CA THR A 472 5.81 21.46 -31.72
C THR A 472 4.70 21.99 -32.63
N GLY A 473 3.51 21.39 -32.63
CA GLY A 473 2.37 21.78 -33.46
C GLY A 473 1.70 23.09 -33.02
N ASN A 474 1.91 23.52 -31.78
CA ASN A 474 1.41 24.78 -31.23
C ASN A 474 2.45 25.92 -31.27
N GLN A 475 3.52 25.79 -32.08
CA GLN A 475 4.41 26.91 -32.38
C GLN A 475 3.59 28.02 -33.07
N ARG A 476 3.53 29.20 -32.46
CA ARG A 476 3.08 30.43 -33.15
C ARG A 476 3.85 30.53 -34.46
N PRO A 477 3.20 30.79 -35.62
CA PRO A 477 3.95 31.14 -36.81
C PRO A 477 4.86 32.33 -36.49
N PRO A 478 6.10 32.39 -36.98
CA PRO A 478 6.87 33.61 -36.91
C PRO A 478 6.11 34.69 -37.70
N ASP A 479 5.79 35.79 -37.03
CA ASP A 479 5.20 36.99 -37.64
C ASP A 479 6.14 37.62 -38.68
#